data_AF-A0A0L1IGZ1-F1
#
_entry.id   AF-A0A0L1IGZ1-F1
#
_cell.length_a   1.000
_cell.length_b   1.000
_cell.length_c   1.000
_cell.angle_alpha   90.00
_cell.angle_beta   90.00
_cell.angle_gamma   90.00
#
_symmetry.space_group_name_H-M   'P 1'
#
loop_
_entity.id
_entity.type
_entity.pdbx_description
1 polymer ?
#
loop_
_entity_poly.entity_id
_entity_poly.type
_entity_poly.pdbx_seq_one_letter_code
_entity_poly.pdbx_strand_id
1 'polypeptide(L)'
;MKKYKKKSLEYFSLFKQTTLHLDILINSMQSYFYFNFFTKTFDIYLQNYMEIINSLSHPLKYLQNDQYVSYKREIALKCALLLKDIFICKKFNTFNENIYLNEKVKNIQTNINTNVQANGDFDDNIRGPLTNEQKHIILQIVQFYFSFLSTYCKKEDDMINEKLIFQNNEEKQYYFDIYFYVCKTLSTIEDRFFISQAIQHYQYILNYSLKNKMYEDESYNEYMKSFANKSIYSLTFKMKEMT
;
A
#
# COMPACT_ATOMS: atom_id res chain seq x y z
N MET A 1 24.19 20.18 -8.32
CA MET A 1 23.08 19.20 -8.28
C MET A 1 22.19 19.19 -9.53
N LYS A 2 21.52 20.27 -9.95
CA LYS A 2 20.65 20.27 -11.17
C LYS A 2 21.34 19.77 -12.46
N LYS A 3 22.62 20.13 -12.66
CA LYS A 3 23.44 19.69 -13.81
C LYS A 3 23.82 18.20 -13.77
N TYR A 4 23.84 17.60 -12.58
CA TYR A 4 24.07 16.17 -12.36
C TYR A 4 22.76 15.36 -12.46
N LYS A 5 21.64 15.88 -11.94
CA LYS A 5 20.31 15.24 -11.99
C LYS A 5 19.84 14.97 -13.44
N LYS A 6 20.13 15.91 -14.36
CA LYS A 6 19.72 15.80 -15.77
C LYS A 6 20.58 14.80 -16.56
N LYS A 7 21.90 14.82 -16.36
CA LYS A 7 22.83 13.89 -17.03
C LYS A 7 22.78 12.48 -16.47
N SER A 8 22.52 12.30 -15.18
CA SER A 8 22.36 10.97 -14.60
C SER A 8 21.11 10.29 -15.17
N LEU A 9 19.96 10.98 -15.22
CA LEU A 9 18.73 10.44 -15.80
C LEU A 9 18.82 10.17 -17.32
N GLU A 10 19.60 10.95 -18.08
CA GLU A 10 19.84 10.71 -19.51
C GLU A 10 20.84 9.58 -19.80
N TYR A 11 21.85 9.36 -18.95
CA TYR A 11 22.78 8.23 -19.08
C TYR A 11 22.25 6.92 -18.47
N PHE A 12 21.29 6.98 -17.54
CA PHE A 12 20.50 5.84 -17.07
C PHE A 12 19.39 5.51 -18.09
N SER A 13 19.78 5.24 -19.34
CA SER A 13 18.82 4.76 -20.33
C SER A 13 18.25 3.42 -19.83
N LEU A 14 17.04 3.49 -19.28
CA LEU A 14 16.17 2.38 -18.86
C LEU A 14 15.86 1.39 -20.01
N PHE A 15 16.44 1.61 -21.20
CA PHE A 15 16.35 0.76 -22.37
C PHE A 15 17.18 -0.52 -22.28
N LYS A 16 18.14 -0.59 -21.35
CA LYS A 16 18.80 -1.85 -20.94
C LYS A 16 18.67 -1.99 -19.43
N GLN A 17 17.54 -2.53 -18.98
CA GLN A 17 17.26 -2.85 -17.58
C GLN A 17 18.33 -3.81 -17.05
N THR A 18 19.36 -3.34 -16.35
CA THR A 18 20.22 -4.27 -15.60
C THR A 18 19.76 -4.29 -14.15
N THR A 19 19.71 -5.48 -13.56
CA THR A 19 19.31 -5.72 -12.16
C THR A 19 20.08 -4.82 -11.19
N LEU A 20 21.37 -4.60 -11.46
CA LEU A 20 22.24 -3.68 -10.71
C LEU A 20 21.66 -2.26 -10.54
N HIS A 21 20.99 -1.70 -11.55
CA HIS A 21 20.42 -0.36 -11.44
C HIS A 21 19.20 -0.32 -10.52
N LEU A 22 18.37 -1.37 -10.57
CA LEU A 22 17.23 -1.51 -9.69
C LEU A 22 17.68 -1.75 -8.25
N ASP A 23 18.73 -2.57 -8.07
CA ASP A 23 19.35 -2.79 -6.76
C ASP A 23 19.90 -1.49 -6.16
N ILE A 24 20.62 -0.68 -6.95
CA ILE A 24 21.13 0.62 -6.48
C ILE A 24 19.97 1.54 -6.10
N LEU A 25 18.92 1.61 -6.92
CA LEU A 25 17.75 2.44 -6.64
C LEU A 25 17.07 2.02 -5.32
N ILE A 26 16.83 0.73 -5.16
CA ILE A 26 16.18 0.13 -3.99
C ILE A 26 17.01 0.34 -2.72
N ASN A 27 18.32 0.17 -2.79
CA ASN A 27 19.21 0.31 -1.64
C ASN A 27 19.51 1.77 -1.28
N SER A 28 19.60 2.66 -2.28
CA SER A 28 19.83 4.11 -2.06
C SER A 28 18.68 4.79 -1.31
N MET A 29 17.49 4.18 -1.27
CA MET A 29 16.35 4.64 -0.50
C MET A 29 16.64 4.71 1.01
N GLN A 30 17.39 3.73 1.55
CA GLN A 30 17.77 3.75 2.96
C GLN A 30 18.61 4.99 3.28
N SER A 31 19.50 5.38 2.35
CA SER A 31 20.31 6.59 2.49
C SER A 31 19.49 7.88 2.45
N TYR A 32 18.42 7.92 1.65
CA TYR A 32 17.49 9.06 1.60
C TYR A 32 16.60 9.17 2.85
N PHE A 33 16.23 8.04 3.47
CA PHE A 33 15.56 8.02 4.77
C PHE A 33 16.40 8.72 5.84
N TYR A 34 17.72 8.46 5.89
CA TYR A 34 18.64 9.17 6.78
C TYR A 34 18.78 10.67 6.46
N PHE A 35 18.56 11.08 5.20
CA PHE A 35 18.62 12.49 4.81
C PHE A 35 17.43 13.30 5.37
N ASN A 36 16.27 12.65 5.55
CA ASN A 36 15.10 13.30 6.11
C ASN A 36 15.24 13.62 7.62
N PHE A 37 16.11 12.90 8.34
CA PHE A 37 16.45 13.18 9.74
C PHE A 37 17.00 14.60 9.96
N PHE A 38 17.62 15.19 8.93
CA PHE A 38 18.20 16.53 8.99
C PHE A 38 17.29 17.63 8.42
N THR A 39 16.07 17.27 8.00
CA THR A 39 15.14 18.21 7.36
C THR A 39 14.41 19.05 8.41
N LYS A 40 14.57 20.36 8.36
CA LYS A 40 14.14 21.27 9.44
C LYS A 40 12.65 21.67 9.39
N THR A 41 11.94 21.39 8.30
CA THR A 41 10.55 21.85 8.11
C THR A 41 9.68 20.74 7.53
N PHE A 42 8.41 20.70 7.96
CA PHE A 42 7.44 19.68 7.55
C PHE A 42 7.20 19.65 6.04
N ASP A 43 7.12 20.81 5.38
CA ASP A 43 6.88 20.88 3.93
C ASP A 43 8.03 20.27 3.11
N ILE A 44 9.28 20.59 3.48
CA ILE A 44 10.46 20.02 2.81
C ILE A 44 10.54 18.51 3.07
N TYR A 45 10.16 18.06 4.26
CA TYR A 45 10.11 16.63 4.58
C TYR A 45 9.12 15.90 3.67
N LEU A 46 7.89 16.41 3.54
CA LEU A 46 6.89 15.84 2.63
C LEU A 46 7.34 15.90 1.17
N GLN A 47 7.95 17.02 0.75
CA GLN A 47 8.49 17.16 -0.60
C GLN A 47 9.54 16.10 -0.91
N ASN A 48 10.48 15.86 0.01
CA ASN A 48 11.52 14.85 -0.16
C ASN A 48 10.93 13.44 -0.29
N TYR A 49 9.96 13.09 0.57
CA TYR A 49 9.25 11.82 0.48
C TYR A 49 8.56 11.65 -0.88
N MET A 50 7.89 12.69 -1.38
CA MET A 50 7.28 12.67 -2.72
C MET A 50 8.31 12.54 -3.85
N GLU A 51 9.47 13.21 -3.76
CA GLU A 51 10.56 13.04 -4.74
C GLU A 51 11.09 11.59 -4.76
N ILE A 52 11.20 10.95 -3.59
CA ILE A 52 11.60 9.54 -3.47
C ILE A 52 10.56 8.64 -4.14
N ILE A 53 9.28 8.81 -3.81
CA ILE A 53 8.18 8.01 -4.41
C ILE A 53 8.14 8.18 -5.92
N ASN A 54 8.28 9.42 -6.43
CA ASN A 54 8.31 9.68 -7.87
C ASN A 54 9.50 8.99 -8.54
N SER A 55 10.66 8.97 -7.89
CA SER A 55 11.87 8.31 -8.41
C SER A 55 11.72 6.79 -8.40
N LEU A 56 11.13 6.23 -7.34
CA LEU A 56 10.90 4.79 -7.19
C LEU A 56 9.80 4.27 -8.13
N SER A 57 8.72 5.01 -8.29
CA SER A 57 7.58 4.59 -9.11
C SER A 57 7.84 4.75 -10.62
N HIS A 58 8.76 5.64 -11.02
CA HIS A 58 9.03 5.93 -12.43
C HIS A 58 9.40 4.68 -13.27
N PRO A 59 10.23 3.73 -12.80
CA PRO A 59 10.56 2.51 -13.54
C PRO A 59 9.39 1.53 -13.68
N LEU A 60 8.37 1.55 -12.81
CA LEU A 60 7.31 0.53 -12.78
C LEU A 60 6.58 0.36 -14.12
N LYS A 61 6.35 1.46 -14.85
CA LYS A 61 5.73 1.44 -16.19
C LYS A 61 6.59 0.75 -17.26
N TYR A 62 7.89 0.67 -17.04
CA TYR A 62 8.85 0.11 -18.00
C TYR A 62 9.23 -1.34 -17.67
N LEU A 63 9.03 -1.80 -16.43
CA LEU A 63 9.30 -3.18 -15.99
C LEU A 63 8.21 -4.14 -16.48
N GLN A 64 8.26 -4.48 -17.78
CA GLN A 64 7.30 -5.36 -18.43
C GLN A 64 7.78 -6.82 -18.53
N ASN A 65 9.08 -7.07 -18.41
CA ASN A 65 9.64 -8.41 -18.52
C ASN A 65 9.48 -9.21 -17.22
N ASP A 66 9.04 -10.46 -17.33
CA ASP A 66 8.84 -11.41 -16.22
C ASP A 66 10.06 -11.53 -15.29
N GLN A 67 11.28 -11.37 -15.80
CA GLN A 67 12.51 -11.43 -14.97
C GLN A 67 12.59 -10.33 -13.90
N TYR A 68 11.81 -9.24 -14.02
CA TYR A 68 11.79 -8.14 -13.06
C TYR A 68 10.54 -8.12 -12.18
N VAL A 69 9.75 -9.19 -12.16
CA VAL A 69 8.53 -9.29 -11.34
C VAL A 69 8.82 -9.07 -9.85
N SER A 70 9.91 -9.63 -9.33
CA SER A 70 10.36 -9.43 -7.94
C SER A 70 10.59 -7.94 -7.64
N TYR A 71 11.32 -7.24 -8.53
CA TYR A 71 11.58 -5.81 -8.41
C TYR A 71 10.29 -4.98 -8.48
N LYS A 72 9.38 -5.33 -9.40
CA LYS A 72 8.09 -4.65 -9.54
C LYS A 72 7.26 -4.76 -8.25
N ARG A 73 7.24 -5.95 -7.64
CA ARG A 73 6.58 -6.20 -6.35
C ARG A 73 7.19 -5.35 -5.24
N GLU A 74 8.51 -5.40 -5.10
CA GLU A 74 9.21 -4.68 -4.03
C GLU A 74 9.04 -3.16 -4.15
N ILE A 75 9.23 -2.61 -5.35
CA ILE A 75 9.08 -1.18 -5.61
C ILE A 75 7.64 -0.73 -5.35
N ALA A 76 6.64 -1.49 -5.81
CA ALA A 76 5.24 -1.16 -5.58
C ALA A 76 4.90 -1.13 -4.08
N LEU A 77 5.31 -2.14 -3.33
CA LEU A 77 5.10 -2.19 -1.88
C LEU A 77 5.81 -1.04 -1.16
N LYS A 78 7.06 -0.73 -1.51
CA LYS A 78 7.80 0.40 -0.93
C LYS A 78 7.10 1.73 -1.17
N CYS A 79 6.57 1.95 -2.38
CA CYS A 79 5.80 3.16 -2.69
C CYS A 79 4.52 3.25 -1.85
N ALA A 80 3.78 2.15 -1.70
CA ALA A 80 2.58 2.09 -0.87
C ALA A 80 2.88 2.44 0.60
N LEU A 81 3.94 1.85 1.16
CA LEU A 81 4.36 2.09 2.55
C LEU A 81 4.82 3.55 2.77
N LEU A 82 5.59 4.13 1.84
CA LEU A 82 5.99 5.54 1.94
C LEU A 82 4.81 6.50 1.85
N LEU A 83 3.82 6.21 1.01
CA LEU A 83 2.62 7.04 0.94
C LEU A 83 1.75 6.91 2.19
N LYS A 84 1.70 5.72 2.79
CA LYS A 84 1.05 5.46 4.08
C LYS A 84 1.64 6.36 5.16
N ASP A 85 2.96 6.41 5.22
CA ASP A 85 3.74 7.27 6.12
C ASP A 85 3.43 8.77 5.89
N ILE A 86 3.41 9.21 4.63
CA ILE A 86 3.00 10.58 4.27
C ILE A 86 1.58 10.89 4.73
N PHE A 87 0.65 9.95 4.54
CA PHE A 87 -0.74 10.14 4.95
C PHE A 87 -0.83 10.37 6.45
N ILE A 88 -0.16 9.52 7.25
CA ILE A 88 -0.15 9.63 8.71
C ILE A 88 0.46 10.98 9.13
N CYS A 89 1.62 11.34 8.55
CA CYS A 89 2.26 12.63 8.78
C CYS A 89 1.31 13.79 8.50
N LYS A 90 0.61 13.79 7.36
CA LYS A 90 -0.35 14.84 6.99
C LYS A 90 -1.58 14.86 7.89
N LYS A 91 -2.10 13.71 8.28
CA LYS A 91 -3.29 13.62 9.13
C LYS A 91 -3.02 14.19 10.52
N PHE A 92 -1.84 13.93 11.08
CA PHE A 92 -1.46 14.41 12.41
C PHE A 92 -0.63 15.69 12.40
N ASN A 93 -0.31 16.22 11.21
CA ASN A 93 0.55 17.38 11.02
C ASN A 93 1.87 17.29 11.81
N THR A 94 2.56 16.15 11.70
CA THR A 94 3.78 15.85 12.45
C THR A 94 4.69 14.91 11.66
N PHE A 95 5.97 14.86 12.02
CA PHE A 95 6.95 13.94 11.43
C PHE A 95 6.74 12.51 11.95
N ASN A 96 7.05 11.50 11.13
CA ASN A 96 6.97 10.08 11.53
C ASN A 96 7.77 9.78 12.79
N GLU A 97 8.98 10.30 12.90
CA GLU A 97 9.86 10.10 14.06
C GLU A 97 9.19 10.56 15.36
N ASN A 98 8.46 11.67 15.29
CA ASN A 98 7.72 12.22 16.43
C ASN A 98 6.45 11.43 16.75
N ILE A 99 5.88 10.69 15.80
CA ILE A 99 4.74 9.79 16.06
C ILE A 99 5.21 8.63 16.93
N TYR A 100 6.29 7.95 16.52
CA TYR A 100 6.86 6.83 17.28
C TYR A 100 7.48 7.26 18.63
N LEU A 101 8.08 8.45 18.71
CA LEU A 101 8.59 9.01 19.97
C LEU A 101 7.47 9.42 20.93
N ASN A 102 6.42 10.09 20.44
CA ASN A 102 5.28 10.47 21.27
C ASN A 102 4.53 9.25 21.81
N GLU A 103 4.56 8.11 21.14
CA GLU A 103 4.00 6.86 21.66
C GLU A 103 4.83 6.27 22.78
N LYS A 104 6.16 6.23 22.64
CA LYS A 104 7.04 5.81 23.74
C LYS A 104 6.88 6.71 24.96
N VAL A 105 6.74 8.02 24.75
CA VAL A 105 6.54 9.00 25.84
C VAL A 105 5.11 8.95 26.41
N LYS A 106 4.07 8.74 25.60
CA LYS A 106 2.68 8.57 26.07
C LYS A 106 2.47 7.28 26.85
N ASN A 107 3.11 6.18 26.46
CA ASN A 107 3.14 4.94 27.25
C ASN A 107 3.80 5.15 28.63
N ILE A 108 4.61 6.21 28.79
CA ILE A 108 5.21 6.61 30.06
C ILE A 108 4.32 7.63 30.83
N GLN A 109 3.49 8.43 30.16
CA GLN A 109 2.81 9.60 30.76
C GLN A 109 1.28 9.54 30.96
N THR A 110 0.53 8.58 30.39
CA THR A 110 -0.96 8.62 30.49
C THR A 110 -1.59 7.22 30.43
N ASN A 111 -2.46 6.69 31.31
CA ASN A 111 -3.19 7.08 32.54
C ASN A 111 -3.88 8.45 32.66
N ILE A 112 -3.81 9.36 31.68
CA ILE A 112 -4.51 10.66 31.76
C ILE A 112 -5.01 11.08 30.36
N ASN A 113 -6.26 10.74 30.06
CA ASN A 113 -7.25 11.46 29.23
C ASN A 113 -6.77 12.33 28.05
N THR A 114 -6.12 11.75 27.03
CA THR A 114 -6.26 12.25 25.65
C THR A 114 -6.30 11.08 24.65
N ASN A 115 -7.49 10.80 24.11
CA ASN A 115 -7.75 9.77 23.11
C ASN A 115 -7.12 10.11 21.75
N VAL A 116 -5.81 9.93 21.62
CA VAL A 116 -5.17 9.82 20.30
C VAL A 116 -4.56 8.42 20.24
N GLN A 117 -5.37 7.46 19.80
CA GLN A 117 -4.97 6.09 19.43
C GLN A 117 -4.06 6.15 18.20
N ALA A 118 -2.85 6.73 18.33
CA ALA A 118 -1.93 6.92 17.21
C ALA A 118 -1.25 5.62 16.75
N ASN A 119 -1.39 4.53 17.52
CA ASN A 119 -0.64 3.30 17.33
C ASN A 119 -1.51 2.09 16.96
N GLY A 120 -2.58 2.35 16.21
CA GLY A 120 -3.38 1.31 15.57
C GLY A 120 -2.86 1.00 14.16
N ASP A 121 -3.41 -0.03 13.54
CA ASP A 121 -3.20 -0.29 12.12
C ASP A 121 -3.45 1.00 11.31
N PHE A 122 -2.83 1.14 10.13
CA PHE A 122 -3.07 2.30 9.26
C PHE A 122 -4.57 2.60 9.07
N ASP A 123 -5.40 1.56 9.01
CA ASP A 123 -6.85 1.68 8.91
C ASP A 123 -7.48 2.44 10.09
N ASP A 124 -6.96 2.28 11.31
CA ASP A 124 -7.44 3.05 12.47
C ASP A 124 -7.15 4.54 12.31
N ASN A 125 -6.05 4.85 11.64
CA ASN A 125 -5.68 6.21 11.27
C ASN A 125 -6.47 6.74 10.07
N ILE A 126 -7.34 5.98 9.41
CA ILE A 126 -8.14 6.46 8.28
C ILE A 126 -9.51 6.99 8.72
N ARG A 127 -9.97 6.65 9.94
CA ARG A 127 -11.30 7.01 10.45
C ARG A 127 -11.57 8.52 10.54
N GLY A 128 -12.85 8.90 10.44
CA GLY A 128 -13.31 10.29 10.54
C GLY A 128 -13.29 11.05 9.20
N PRO A 129 -13.65 12.33 9.20
CA PRO A 129 -13.72 13.13 7.98
C PRO A 129 -12.33 13.29 7.36
N LEU A 130 -12.20 12.91 6.08
CA LEU A 130 -10.96 13.04 5.31
C LEU A 130 -11.08 14.15 4.26
N THR A 131 -10.00 14.90 4.08
CA THR A 131 -9.89 15.87 2.99
C THR A 131 -9.77 15.17 1.64
N ASN A 132 -10.07 15.88 0.55
CA ASN A 132 -9.90 15.34 -0.80
C ASN A 132 -8.45 14.93 -1.10
N GLU A 133 -7.49 15.67 -0.56
CA GLU A 133 -6.07 15.35 -0.69
C GLU A 133 -5.72 14.04 0.04
N GLN A 134 -6.21 13.86 1.27
CA GLN A 134 -6.04 12.63 2.04
C GLN A 134 -6.65 11.42 1.32
N LYS A 135 -7.86 11.57 0.77
CA LYS A 135 -8.51 10.54 -0.06
C LYS A 135 -7.69 10.21 -1.30
N HIS A 136 -7.12 11.22 -1.97
CA HIS A 136 -6.26 11.02 -3.13
C HIS A 136 -5.00 10.22 -2.79
N ILE A 137 -4.36 10.51 -1.65
CA ILE A 137 -3.21 9.74 -1.17
C ILE A 137 -3.61 8.27 -0.93
N ILE A 138 -4.75 8.01 -0.29
CA ILE A 138 -5.21 6.63 -0.08
C ILE A 138 -5.46 5.91 -1.41
N LEU A 139 -6.01 6.59 -2.42
CA LEU A 139 -6.16 5.99 -3.75
C LEU A 139 -4.81 5.62 -4.37
N GLN A 140 -3.79 6.46 -4.22
CA GLN A 140 -2.44 6.13 -4.70
C GLN A 140 -1.85 4.93 -3.95
N ILE A 141 -2.03 4.84 -2.63
CA ILE A 141 -1.63 3.67 -1.82
C ILE A 141 -2.26 2.40 -2.37
N VAL A 142 -3.58 2.41 -2.57
CA VAL A 142 -4.34 1.27 -3.09
C VAL A 142 -3.90 0.90 -4.51
N GLN A 143 -3.61 1.89 -5.37
CA GLN A 143 -3.07 1.65 -6.71
C GLN A 143 -1.73 0.92 -6.68
N PHE A 144 -0.83 1.26 -5.75
CA PHE A 144 0.44 0.55 -5.61
C PHE A 144 0.24 -0.88 -5.09
N TYR A 145 -0.67 -1.11 -4.13
CA TYR A 145 -1.00 -2.48 -3.73
C TYR A 145 -1.59 -3.29 -4.89
N PHE A 146 -2.48 -2.72 -5.71
CA PHE A 146 -2.95 -3.43 -6.91
C PHE A 146 -1.86 -3.63 -7.95
N SER A 147 -0.89 -2.72 -8.07
CA SER A 147 0.28 -2.94 -8.92
C SER A 147 1.07 -4.15 -8.45
N PHE A 148 1.26 -4.32 -7.14
CA PHE A 148 1.84 -5.53 -6.54
C PHE A 148 0.98 -6.77 -6.83
N LEU A 149 -0.32 -6.74 -6.52
CA LEU A 149 -1.22 -7.89 -6.69
C LEU A 149 -1.31 -8.35 -8.16
N SER A 150 -1.31 -7.40 -9.11
CA SER A 150 -1.36 -7.71 -10.54
C SER A 150 -0.17 -8.53 -11.05
N THR A 151 0.96 -8.52 -10.33
CA THR A 151 2.13 -9.33 -10.71
C THR A 151 1.92 -10.84 -10.55
N TYR A 152 0.82 -11.25 -9.91
CA TYR A 152 0.43 -12.64 -9.71
C TYR A 152 -0.59 -13.13 -10.75
N CYS A 153 -1.26 -12.20 -11.45
CA CYS A 153 -2.17 -12.52 -12.53
C CYS A 153 -1.39 -12.82 -13.81
N LYS A 154 -1.43 -14.07 -14.27
CA LYS A 154 -0.95 -14.42 -15.62
C LYS A 154 -2.13 -14.74 -16.52
N LYS A 155 -2.01 -14.35 -17.80
CA LYS A 155 -2.90 -14.81 -18.87
C LYS A 155 -2.41 -16.17 -19.34
N GLU A 156 -3.29 -17.16 -19.44
CA GLU A 156 -2.97 -18.39 -20.16
C GLU A 156 -3.06 -18.12 -21.67
N ASP A 157 -2.20 -18.80 -22.44
CA ASP A 157 -2.14 -18.73 -23.89
C ASP A 157 -3.55 -18.78 -24.51
N ASP A 158 -3.93 -17.68 -25.17
CA ASP A 158 -5.18 -17.47 -25.92
C ASP A 158 -6.53 -17.58 -25.18
N MET A 159 -6.60 -17.49 -23.85
CA MET A 159 -7.86 -17.33 -23.11
C MET A 159 -7.98 -16.00 -22.34
N ILE A 160 -9.22 -15.49 -22.24
CA ILE A 160 -9.60 -14.24 -21.54
C ILE A 160 -9.47 -14.38 -20.00
N ASN A 161 -9.27 -15.58 -19.47
CA ASN A 161 -9.31 -15.83 -18.03
C ASN A 161 -7.93 -15.63 -17.37
N GLU A 162 -7.88 -14.78 -16.36
CA GLU A 162 -6.70 -14.58 -15.52
C GLU A 162 -6.61 -15.66 -14.44
N LYS A 163 -5.40 -16.20 -14.23
CA LYS A 163 -5.11 -17.15 -13.15
C LYS A 163 -4.03 -16.59 -12.24
N LEU A 164 -4.22 -16.80 -10.93
CA LEU A 164 -3.21 -16.47 -9.93
C LEU A 164 -2.16 -17.58 -9.87
N ILE A 165 -0.90 -17.21 -10.03
CA ILE A 165 0.24 -18.14 -9.99
C ILE A 165 1.17 -17.74 -8.85
N PHE A 166 1.48 -18.72 -8.01
CA PHE A 166 2.35 -18.57 -6.84
C PHE A 166 3.50 -19.58 -6.92
N GLN A 167 4.67 -19.19 -6.46
CA GLN A 167 5.85 -20.05 -6.38
C GLN A 167 5.73 -21.04 -5.21
N ASN A 168 5.13 -20.62 -4.11
CA ASN A 168 4.93 -21.43 -2.91
C ASN A 168 3.71 -20.94 -2.10
N ASN A 169 3.37 -21.68 -1.03
CA ASN A 169 2.21 -21.36 -0.20
C ASN A 169 2.42 -20.09 0.65
N GLU A 170 3.63 -19.78 1.08
CA GLU A 170 3.93 -18.55 1.85
C GLU A 170 3.63 -17.30 1.01
N GLU A 171 4.07 -17.28 -0.24
CA GLU A 171 3.83 -16.18 -1.17
C GLU A 171 2.32 -16.00 -1.45
N LYS A 172 1.60 -17.12 -1.55
CA LYS A 172 0.14 -17.12 -1.71
C LYS A 172 -0.56 -16.53 -0.48
N GLN A 173 -0.14 -16.88 0.73
CA GLN A 173 -0.68 -16.31 1.95
C GLN A 173 -0.43 -14.80 1.98
N TYR A 174 0.80 -14.37 1.71
CA TYR A 174 1.17 -12.95 1.67
C TYR A 174 0.35 -12.15 0.64
N TYR A 175 0.08 -12.73 -0.52
CA TYR A 175 -0.82 -12.13 -1.52
C TYR A 175 -2.21 -11.87 -0.95
N PHE A 176 -2.83 -12.87 -0.30
CA PHE A 176 -4.18 -12.71 0.24
C PHE A 176 -4.20 -11.77 1.45
N ASP A 177 -3.16 -11.77 2.28
CA ASP A 177 -3.06 -10.85 3.42
C ASP A 177 -3.02 -9.39 2.95
N ILE A 178 -2.21 -9.09 1.92
CA ILE A 178 -2.21 -7.75 1.29
C ILE A 178 -3.57 -7.45 0.68
N TYR A 179 -4.19 -8.40 -0.02
CA TYR A 179 -5.48 -8.16 -0.67
C TYR A 179 -6.56 -7.83 0.37
N PHE A 180 -6.64 -8.60 1.46
CA PHE A 180 -7.56 -8.32 2.57
C PHE A 180 -7.26 -7.01 3.28
N TYR A 181 -5.98 -6.65 3.43
CA TYR A 181 -5.59 -5.34 3.93
C TYR A 181 -6.12 -4.21 3.04
N VAL A 182 -6.00 -4.32 1.71
CA VAL A 182 -6.60 -3.34 0.77
C VAL A 182 -8.11 -3.23 0.94
N CYS A 183 -8.81 -4.35 1.06
CA CYS A 183 -10.25 -4.34 1.31
C CYS A 183 -10.59 -3.62 2.63
N LYS A 184 -9.83 -3.87 3.69
CA LYS A 184 -9.99 -3.22 5.01
C LYS A 184 -9.75 -1.71 4.90
N THR A 185 -8.66 -1.29 4.26
CA THR A 185 -8.33 0.13 4.01
C THR A 185 -9.47 0.85 3.29
N LEU A 186 -9.96 0.29 2.18
CA LEU A 186 -11.07 0.87 1.42
C LEU A 186 -12.36 0.94 2.26
N SER A 187 -12.66 -0.12 3.00
CA SER A 187 -13.89 -0.21 3.81
C SER A 187 -13.95 0.77 4.99
N THR A 188 -12.79 1.25 5.45
CA THR A 188 -12.69 2.14 6.61
C THR A 188 -13.02 3.59 6.26
N ILE A 189 -12.99 3.95 4.98
CA ILE A 189 -13.25 5.31 4.52
C ILE A 189 -14.76 5.53 4.42
N GLU A 190 -15.26 6.57 5.10
CA GLU A 190 -16.67 6.95 5.06
C GLU A 190 -17.01 7.71 3.78
N ASP A 191 -16.87 7.03 2.65
CA ASP A 191 -17.12 7.57 1.32
C ASP A 191 -17.69 6.47 0.42
N ARG A 192 -18.78 6.80 -0.27
CA ARG A 192 -19.53 5.84 -1.09
C ARG A 192 -18.68 5.19 -2.19
N PHE A 193 -17.74 5.93 -2.79
CA PHE A 193 -16.87 5.40 -3.84
C PHE A 193 -15.88 4.35 -3.30
N PHE A 194 -15.35 4.56 -2.09
CA PHE A 194 -14.42 3.63 -1.48
C PHE A 194 -15.14 2.39 -0.95
N ILE A 195 -16.32 2.57 -0.34
CA ILE A 195 -17.16 1.47 0.13
C ILE A 195 -17.59 0.57 -1.04
N SER A 196 -17.98 1.15 -2.17
CA SER A 196 -18.39 0.36 -3.34
C SER A 196 -17.23 -0.50 -3.89
N GLN A 197 -16.02 0.06 -3.96
CA GLN A 197 -14.82 -0.70 -4.33
C GLN A 197 -14.50 -1.80 -3.31
N ALA A 198 -14.57 -1.51 -2.00
CA ALA A 198 -14.36 -2.51 -0.97
C ALA A 198 -15.30 -3.72 -1.14
N ILE A 199 -16.60 -3.46 -1.39
CA ILE A 199 -17.60 -4.51 -1.64
C ILE A 199 -17.20 -5.36 -2.86
N GLN A 200 -16.84 -4.74 -3.98
CA GLN A 200 -16.42 -5.44 -5.20
C GLN A 200 -15.21 -6.35 -4.94
N HIS A 201 -14.21 -5.85 -4.21
CA HIS A 201 -13.01 -6.62 -3.89
C HIS A 201 -13.27 -7.75 -2.90
N TYR A 202 -14.12 -7.55 -1.88
CA TYR A 202 -14.55 -8.65 -1.01
C TYR A 202 -15.34 -9.72 -1.79
N GLN A 203 -16.21 -9.32 -2.74
CA GLN A 203 -16.94 -10.26 -3.61
C GLN A 203 -15.99 -11.07 -4.48
N TYR A 204 -14.95 -10.44 -5.04
CA TYR A 204 -13.91 -11.14 -5.79
C TYR A 204 -13.24 -12.23 -4.94
N ILE A 205 -12.81 -11.90 -3.71
CA ILE A 205 -12.15 -12.89 -2.83
C ILE A 205 -13.14 -14.00 -2.44
N LEU A 206 -14.38 -13.66 -2.12
CA LEU A 206 -15.40 -14.64 -1.78
C LEU A 206 -15.61 -15.63 -2.94
N ASN A 207 -15.76 -15.13 -4.17
CA ASN A 207 -15.88 -15.95 -5.37
C ASN A 207 -14.65 -16.83 -5.61
N TYR A 208 -13.45 -16.30 -5.37
CA TYR A 208 -12.21 -17.07 -5.46
C TYR A 208 -12.19 -18.22 -4.44
N SER A 209 -12.57 -17.94 -3.19
CA SER A 209 -12.56 -18.92 -2.09
C SER A 209 -13.55 -20.07 -2.26
N LEU A 210 -14.60 -19.90 -3.07
CA LEU A 210 -15.54 -20.97 -3.42
C LEU A 210 -14.90 -22.05 -4.30
N LYS A 211 -13.84 -21.71 -5.03
CA LYS A 211 -13.17 -22.59 -6.00
C LYS A 211 -11.78 -23.02 -5.56
N ASN A 212 -11.14 -22.24 -4.69
CA ASN A 212 -9.74 -22.39 -4.33
C ASN A 212 -9.55 -22.14 -2.83
N LYS A 213 -8.64 -22.88 -2.19
CA LYS A 213 -8.14 -22.51 -0.85
C LYS A 213 -7.22 -21.28 -0.97
N MET A 214 -7.31 -20.33 -0.05
CA MET A 214 -6.40 -19.18 0.06
C MET A 214 -5.23 -19.49 0.99
N TYR A 215 -5.52 -20.15 2.11
CA TYR A 215 -4.57 -20.53 3.15
C TYR A 215 -4.45 -22.06 3.25
N GLU A 216 -3.43 -22.55 3.97
CA GLU A 216 -3.29 -23.99 4.23
C GLU A 216 -4.31 -24.47 5.28
N ASP A 217 -4.50 -23.66 6.33
CA ASP A 217 -5.47 -23.94 7.41
C ASP A 217 -6.91 -23.75 6.90
N GLU A 218 -7.68 -24.84 6.93
CA GLU A 218 -9.07 -24.85 6.49
C GLU A 218 -9.99 -24.03 7.41
N SER A 219 -9.74 -24.05 8.72
CA SER A 219 -10.50 -23.26 9.68
C SER A 219 -10.32 -21.76 9.42
N TYR A 220 -9.10 -21.36 9.05
CA TYR A 220 -8.79 -19.99 8.71
C TYR A 220 -9.40 -19.58 7.36
N ASN A 221 -9.44 -20.47 6.37
CA ASN A 221 -10.18 -20.21 5.12
C ASN A 221 -11.67 -19.95 5.37
N GLU A 222 -12.33 -20.78 6.19
CA GLU A 222 -13.74 -20.59 6.54
C GLU A 222 -13.97 -19.30 7.35
N TYR A 223 -13.05 -18.97 8.26
CA TYR A 223 -13.05 -17.68 8.94
C TYR A 223 -13.00 -16.51 7.94
N MET A 224 -12.04 -16.51 7.00
CA MET A 224 -11.87 -15.42 6.03
C MET A 224 -13.05 -15.31 5.06
N LYS A 225 -13.66 -16.45 4.68
CA LYS A 225 -14.89 -16.50 3.88
C LYS A 225 -16.08 -15.89 4.62
N SER A 226 -16.25 -16.24 5.90
CA SER A 226 -17.27 -15.68 6.78
C SER A 226 -17.06 -14.18 6.98
N PHE A 227 -15.81 -13.76 7.20
CA PHE A 227 -15.43 -12.36 7.32
C PHE A 227 -15.77 -11.56 6.06
N ALA A 228 -15.36 -12.03 4.87
CA ALA A 228 -15.68 -11.38 3.61
C ALA A 228 -17.20 -11.23 3.40
N ASN A 229 -17.98 -12.28 3.68
CA ASN A 229 -19.43 -12.24 3.55
C ASN A 229 -20.08 -11.23 4.51
N LYS A 230 -19.67 -11.24 5.78
CA LYS A 230 -20.14 -10.26 6.78
C LYS A 230 -19.78 -8.82 6.40
N SER A 231 -18.55 -8.61 5.90
CA SER A 231 -18.08 -7.30 5.43
C SER A 231 -18.91 -6.81 4.25
N ILE A 232 -19.20 -7.66 3.25
CA ILE A 232 -20.08 -7.30 2.13
C ILE A 232 -21.46 -6.86 2.64
N TYR A 233 -22.07 -7.65 3.52
CA TYR A 233 -23.39 -7.34 4.07
C TYR A 233 -23.39 -6.00 4.84
N SER A 234 -22.46 -5.84 5.77
CA SER A 234 -22.34 -4.63 6.59
C SER A 234 -22.07 -3.38 5.75
N LEU A 235 -21.15 -3.46 4.78
CA LEU A 235 -20.82 -2.35 3.90
C LEU A 235 -21.96 -2.01 2.94
N THR A 236 -22.69 -3.01 2.44
CA THR A 236 -23.87 -2.78 1.60
C THR A 236 -24.96 -2.05 2.37
N PHE A 237 -25.17 -2.43 3.64
CA PHE A 237 -26.10 -1.74 4.52
C PHE A 237 -25.65 -0.29 4.79
N LYS A 238 -24.39 -0.09 5.20
CA LYS A 238 -23.80 1.24 5.41
C LYS A 238 -23.92 2.13 4.16
N MET A 239 -23.68 1.58 2.98
CA MET A 239 -23.80 2.31 1.72
C MET A 239 -25.25 2.75 1.41
N LYS A 240 -26.25 1.97 1.83
CA LYS A 240 -27.67 2.35 1.72
C LYS A 240 -28.09 3.40 2.72
N GLU A 241 -27.43 3.52 3.87
CA GLU A 241 -27.71 4.59 4.84
C GLU A 241 -27.09 5.94 4.42
N MET A 242 -26.14 5.92 3.49
CA MET A 242 -25.49 7.12 2.95
C MET A 242 -26.27 7.81 1.80
N THR A 243 -27.42 7.26 1.39
CA THR A 243 -28.33 7.90 0.41
C THR A 243 -29.33 8.80 1.10
#